data_AF-A0A356SGD9-F1
#
_entry.id   AF-A0A356SGD9-F1
#
_cell.length_a   1.000
_cell.length_b   1.000
_cell.length_c   1.000
_cell.angle_alpha   90.00
_cell.angle_beta   90.00
_cell.angle_gamma   90.00
#
_symmetry.space_group_name_H-M   'P 1'
#
loop_
_entity.id
_entity.type
_entity.pdbx_description
1 polymer ?
#
loop_
_entity_poly.entity_id
_entity_poly.type
_entity_poly.pdbx_seq_one_letter_code
_entity_poly.pdbx_strand_id
1 'polypeptide(L)'
;WLEALSDFSGELILMGARRAIEASDYLPTLNRMLESCTDALSELGLPSAPSAYEEACLAPSPKTDAMWSHPIAYLAGRDAGWYLLANHPRHEAWPAFQKQYNHWLKRALKGETLTVPERAQLTA
;
A
#
# COMPACT_ATOMS: atom_id res chain seq x y z
N TRP A 1 -2.57 5.74 20.18
CA TRP A 1 -2.39 6.52 18.92
C TRP A 1 -1.22 5.96 18.12
N LEU A 2 0.01 5.95 18.67
CA LEU A 2 1.19 5.42 17.97
C LEU A 2 0.97 4.02 17.39
N GLU A 3 0.60 3.04 18.23
CA GLU A 3 0.39 1.65 17.78
C GLU A 3 -0.74 1.52 16.75
N ALA A 4 -1.86 2.21 16.98
CA ALA A 4 -3.02 2.18 16.09
C ALA A 4 -2.73 2.77 14.70
N LEU A 5 -1.74 3.67 14.58
CA LEU A 5 -1.36 4.29 13.31
C LEU A 5 -0.12 3.64 12.68
N SER A 6 0.44 2.60 13.30
CA SER A 6 1.70 1.97 12.87
C SER A 6 1.64 1.37 11.47
N ASP A 7 0.45 1.05 10.97
CA ASP A 7 0.24 0.53 9.62
C ASP A 7 0.29 1.60 8.53
N PHE A 8 0.17 2.88 8.89
CA PHE A 8 0.20 4.00 7.95
C PHE A 8 1.59 4.63 7.87
N SER A 9 1.96 5.07 6.67
CA SER A 9 3.16 5.89 6.48
C SER A 9 3.00 7.27 7.13
N GLY A 10 4.10 7.89 7.54
CA GLY A 10 4.09 9.24 8.11
C GLY A 10 3.48 10.28 7.17
N GLU A 11 3.71 10.16 5.86
CA GLU A 11 3.11 11.00 4.84
C GLU A 11 1.58 10.89 4.83
N LEU A 12 1.07 9.67 4.92
CA LEU A 12 -0.37 9.43 4.95
C LEU A 12 -1.01 9.91 6.26
N ILE A 13 -0.32 9.75 7.39
CA ILE A 13 -0.76 10.31 8.68
C ILE A 13 -0.84 11.84 8.58
N LEU A 14 0.14 12.51 7.96
CA LEU A 14 0.08 13.96 7.77
C LEU A 14 -1.08 14.39 6.88
N MET A 15 -1.35 13.64 5.80
CA MET A 15 -2.50 13.90 4.93
C MET A 15 -3.83 13.71 5.65
N GLY A 16 -4.00 12.59 6.37
CA GLY A 16 -5.20 12.32 7.16
C GLY A 16 -5.42 13.35 8.26
N ALA A 17 -4.35 13.78 8.94
CA ALA A 17 -4.41 14.80 9.98
C ALA A 17 -4.86 16.15 9.42
N ARG A 18 -4.31 16.57 8.26
CA ARG A 18 -4.72 17.80 7.58
C ARG A 18 -6.21 17.79 7.26
N ARG A 19 -6.69 16.70 6.66
CA ARG A 19 -8.11 16.49 6.34
C ARG A 19 -8.99 16.57 7.59
N ALA A 20 -8.57 15.91 8.67
CA ALA A 20 -9.34 15.87 9.91
C ALA A 20 -9.45 17.25 10.57
N ILE A 21 -8.38 18.06 10.52
CA ILE A 21 -8.34 19.43 11.05
C ILE A 21 -9.16 20.39 10.16
N GLU A 22 -9.10 20.25 8.84
CA GLU A 22 -9.88 21.08 7.92
C GLU A 22 -11.39 20.83 8.00
N ALA A 23 -11.80 19.63 8.47
CA ALA A 23 -13.19 19.25 8.61
C ALA A 23 -13.83 19.57 9.98
N SER A 24 -13.06 20.01 10.97
CA SER A 24 -13.53 20.17 12.35
C SER A 24 -12.73 21.22 13.12
N ASP A 25 -13.43 22.08 13.88
CA ASP A 25 -12.81 23.05 14.79
C ASP A 25 -12.16 22.41 16.04
N TYR A 26 -12.44 21.12 16.29
CA TYR A 26 -11.90 20.36 17.41
C TYR A 26 -10.82 19.37 16.97
N LEU A 27 -9.89 19.06 17.89
CA LEU A 27 -8.89 18.01 17.69
C LEU A 27 -9.57 16.67 17.34
N PRO A 28 -9.06 15.93 16.34
CA PRO A 28 -9.67 14.67 15.95
C PRO A 28 -9.57 13.64 17.07
N THR A 29 -10.54 12.73 17.10
CA THR A 29 -10.40 11.49 17.87
C THR A 29 -9.50 10.51 17.10
N LEU A 30 -9.02 9.47 17.78
CA LEU A 30 -8.22 8.42 17.12
C LEU A 30 -9.01 7.75 15.99
N ASN A 31 -10.30 7.47 16.21
CA ASN A 31 -11.14 6.86 15.18
C ASN A 31 -11.27 7.77 13.96
N ARG A 32 -11.50 9.08 14.17
CA ARG A 32 -11.58 10.04 13.07
C ARG A 32 -10.27 10.14 12.29
N MET A 33 -9.14 9.99 12.98
CA MET A 33 -7.83 9.97 12.35
C MET A 33 -7.63 8.73 11.45
N LEU A 34 -8.06 7.55 11.91
CA LEU A 34 -8.01 6.29 11.14
C LEU A 34 -8.88 6.38 9.88
N GLU A 35 -10.11 6.89 10.02
CA GLU A 35 -11.01 7.16 8.89
C GLU A 35 -10.36 8.12 7.90
N SER A 36 -9.81 9.24 8.37
CA SER A 36 -9.22 10.27 7.50
C SER A 36 -8.01 9.75 6.70
N CYS A 37 -7.20 8.86 7.28
CA CYS A 37 -6.10 8.21 6.56
C CYS A 37 -6.63 7.23 5.49
N THR A 38 -7.69 6.50 5.82
CA THR A 38 -8.30 5.53 4.90
C THR A 38 -9.01 6.23 3.73
N ASP A 39 -9.72 7.32 4.01
CA ASP A 39 -10.35 8.17 3.00
C ASP A 39 -9.31 8.76 2.05
N ALA A 40 -8.20 9.26 2.60
CA ALA A 40 -7.12 9.85 1.80
C ALA A 40 -6.48 8.84 0.82
N LEU A 41 -6.36 7.56 1.20
CA LEU A 41 -5.94 6.51 0.27
C LEU A 41 -7.01 6.22 -0.80
N SER A 42 -8.26 6.11 -0.36
CA SER A 42 -9.39 5.74 -1.24
C SER A 42 -9.63 6.78 -2.33
N GLU A 43 -9.49 8.07 -2.02
CA GLU A 43 -9.59 9.16 -3.00
C GLU A 43 -8.51 9.11 -4.08
N LEU A 44 -7.35 8.51 -3.76
CA LEU A 44 -6.26 8.28 -4.70
C LEU A 44 -6.36 6.93 -5.42
N GLY A 45 -7.42 6.15 -5.16
CA GLY A 45 -7.59 4.79 -5.70
C GLY A 45 -6.55 3.80 -5.17
N LEU A 46 -5.89 4.11 -4.05
CA LEU A 46 -4.85 3.28 -3.47
C LEU A 46 -5.44 2.27 -2.46
N PRO A 47 -5.10 0.98 -2.54
CA PRO A 47 -5.51 0.00 -1.54
C PRO A 47 -4.82 0.25 -0.20
N SER A 48 -5.31 -0.35 0.89
CA SER A 48 -4.58 -0.36 2.16
C SER A 48 -3.35 -1.29 2.07
N ALA A 49 -2.32 -1.07 2.91
CA ALA A 49 -1.17 -1.98 2.95
C ALA A 49 -1.56 -3.44 3.27
N PRO A 50 -2.48 -3.71 4.23
CA PRO A 50 -2.96 -5.07 4.47
C PRO A 50 -3.66 -5.70 3.27
N SER A 51 -4.51 -4.95 2.58
CA SER A 51 -5.23 -5.44 1.39
C SER A 51 -4.28 -5.72 0.23
N ALA A 52 -3.33 -4.83 -0.02
CA ALA A 52 -2.32 -5.00 -1.05
C ALA A 52 -1.41 -6.21 -0.78
N TYR A 53 -1.08 -6.46 0.49
CA TYR A 53 -0.32 -7.63 0.91
C TYR A 53 -1.07 -8.93 0.66
N GLU A 54 -2.35 -8.98 1.04
CA GLU A 54 -3.20 -10.15 0.82
C GLU A 54 -3.32 -10.46 -0.68
N GLU A 55 -3.56 -9.44 -1.50
CA GLU A 55 -3.57 -9.58 -2.95
C GLU A 55 -2.22 -10.09 -3.50
N ALA A 56 -1.10 -9.54 -3.03
CA ALA A 56 0.24 -9.97 -3.43
C ALA A 56 0.51 -11.45 -3.11
N CYS A 57 0.11 -11.91 -1.93
CA CYS A 57 0.19 -13.31 -1.51
C CYS A 57 -0.67 -14.22 -2.39
N LEU A 58 -1.92 -13.82 -2.68
CA LEU A 58 -2.90 -14.65 -3.38
C LEU A 58 -2.79 -14.59 -4.91
N ALA A 59 -2.08 -13.62 -5.49
CA ALA A 59 -2.03 -13.44 -6.93
C ALA A 59 -1.54 -14.70 -7.68
N PRO A 60 -2.18 -15.10 -8.79
CA PRO A 60 -1.74 -16.26 -9.57
C PRO A 60 -0.41 -16.01 -10.28
N SER A 61 0.28 -17.09 -10.65
CA SER A 61 1.45 -17.02 -11.52
C SER A 61 1.02 -17.17 -13.00
N PRO A 62 1.62 -16.43 -13.94
CA PRO A 62 2.65 -15.42 -13.76
C PRO A 62 2.08 -14.09 -13.20
N LYS A 63 2.79 -13.51 -12.20
CA LYS A 63 2.35 -12.31 -11.47
C LYS A 63 2.14 -11.08 -12.36
N THR A 64 2.78 -11.02 -13.53
CA THR A 64 2.61 -9.93 -14.52
C THR A 64 1.24 -9.93 -15.17
N ASP A 65 0.59 -11.10 -15.27
CA ASP A 65 -0.66 -11.29 -16.00
C ASP A 65 -1.86 -11.33 -15.05
N ALA A 66 -1.61 -11.27 -13.74
CA ALA A 66 -2.64 -11.18 -12.72
C ALA A 66 -3.38 -9.83 -12.82
N MET A 67 -4.67 -9.86 -12.51
CA MET A 67 -5.47 -8.64 -12.37
C MET A 67 -5.16 -7.99 -11.02
N TRP A 68 -4.47 -6.85 -11.05
CA TRP A 68 -4.12 -6.10 -9.85
C TRP A 68 -5.13 -4.98 -9.62
N SER A 69 -5.61 -4.87 -8.37
CA SER A 69 -6.47 -3.78 -7.92
C SER A 69 -5.79 -2.42 -8.11
N HIS A 70 -4.48 -2.38 -7.85
CA HIS A 70 -3.63 -1.23 -8.11
C HIS A 70 -2.17 -1.69 -8.34
N PRO A 71 -1.40 -1.06 -9.25
CA PRO A 71 -0.01 -1.43 -9.54
C PRO A 71 0.92 -1.45 -8.31
N ILE A 72 0.58 -0.71 -7.26
CA ILE A 72 1.33 -0.69 -6.00
C ILE A 72 1.43 -2.07 -5.34
N ALA A 73 0.40 -2.91 -5.43
CA ALA A 73 0.41 -4.25 -4.86
C ALA A 73 1.43 -5.15 -5.57
N TYR A 74 1.45 -5.08 -6.91
CA TYR A 74 2.45 -5.76 -7.72
C TYR A 74 3.87 -5.27 -7.40
N LEU A 75 4.10 -3.95 -7.43
CA LEU A 75 5.42 -3.36 -7.27
C LEU A 75 6.00 -3.62 -5.87
N ALA A 76 5.17 -3.46 -4.84
CA ALA A 76 5.54 -3.79 -3.47
C ALA A 76 5.87 -5.28 -3.32
N GLY A 77 5.04 -6.16 -3.88
CA GLY A 77 5.26 -7.59 -3.78
C GLY A 77 6.48 -8.10 -4.56
N ARG A 78 6.75 -7.53 -5.74
CA ARG A 78 7.94 -7.83 -6.56
C ARG A 78 9.21 -7.51 -5.79
N ASP A 79 9.25 -6.30 -5.23
CA ASP A 79 10.43 -5.80 -4.56
C ASP A 79 10.60 -6.39 -3.13
N ALA A 80 9.51 -6.81 -2.49
CA ALA A 80 9.56 -7.59 -1.24
C ALA A 80 10.01 -9.03 -1.48
N GLY A 81 9.74 -9.57 -2.67
CA GLY A 81 10.14 -10.89 -3.11
C GLY A 81 9.01 -11.91 -3.05
N TRP A 82 8.55 -12.38 -4.21
CA TRP A 82 7.45 -13.34 -4.32
C TRP A 82 7.67 -14.64 -3.54
N TYR A 83 8.91 -15.13 -3.49
CA TYR A 83 9.24 -16.33 -2.72
C TYR A 83 9.00 -16.12 -1.22
N LEU A 84 9.39 -14.96 -0.67
CA LEU A 84 9.17 -14.63 0.73
C LEU A 84 7.67 -14.61 1.03
N LEU A 85 6.89 -13.90 0.20
CA LEU A 85 5.44 -13.75 0.40
C LEU A 85 4.66 -15.05 0.27
N ALA A 86 5.14 -15.99 -0.54
CA ALA A 86 4.47 -17.27 -0.77
C ALA A 86 4.82 -18.35 0.26
N ASN A 87 6.03 -18.30 0.84
CA ASN A 87 6.56 -19.42 1.64
C ASN A 87 6.72 -19.09 3.12
N HIS A 88 6.69 -17.82 3.53
CA HIS A 88 6.88 -17.43 4.93
C HIS A 88 5.58 -16.94 5.57
N PRO A 89 5.43 -17.15 6.89
CA PRO A 89 4.27 -16.64 7.62
C PRO A 89 4.25 -15.11 7.64
N ARG A 90 3.05 -14.54 7.83
CA ARG A 90 2.82 -13.09 7.80
C ARG A 90 3.79 -12.30 8.69
N HIS A 91 4.08 -12.76 9.91
CA HIS A 91 4.93 -12.01 10.83
C HIS A 91 6.38 -11.84 10.33
N GLU A 92 6.86 -12.72 9.46
CA GLU A 92 8.20 -12.62 8.84
C GLU A 92 8.15 -11.82 7.53
N ALA A 93 7.14 -12.06 6.70
CA ALA A 93 7.03 -11.46 5.37
C ALA A 93 6.48 -10.02 5.39
N TRP A 94 5.62 -9.69 6.37
CA TRP A 94 4.93 -8.40 6.48
C TRP A 94 5.88 -7.21 6.57
N PRO A 95 6.92 -7.18 7.43
CA PRO A 95 7.79 -6.01 7.54
C PRO A 95 8.52 -5.69 6.23
N ALA A 96 8.93 -6.72 5.48
CA ALA A 96 9.57 -6.54 4.17
C ALA A 96 8.60 -5.95 3.16
N PHE A 97 7.38 -6.49 3.08
CA PHE A 97 6.34 -5.95 2.21
C PHE A 97 5.94 -4.53 2.58
N GLN A 98 5.64 -4.27 3.85
CA GLN A 98 5.16 -2.98 4.33
C GLN A 98 6.17 -1.87 4.06
N LYS A 99 7.47 -2.14 4.26
CA LYS A 99 8.54 -1.21 3.89
C LYS A 99 8.47 -0.81 2.42
N GLN A 100 8.27 -1.79 1.56
CA GLN A 100 8.27 -1.60 0.11
C GLN A 100 6.97 -0.96 -0.40
N TYR A 101 5.84 -1.35 0.18
CA TYR A 101 4.56 -0.67 0.00
C TYR A 101 4.67 0.81 0.34
N ASN A 102 5.23 1.15 1.51
CA ASN A 102 5.43 2.53 1.93
C ASN A 102 6.39 3.31 1.01
N HIS A 103 7.41 2.65 0.46
CA HIS A 103 8.28 3.26 -0.55
C HIS A 103 7.50 3.66 -1.82
N TRP A 104 6.69 2.75 -2.35
CA TRP A 104 5.87 3.01 -3.55
C TRP A 104 4.73 3.98 -3.27
N LEU A 105 4.12 3.93 -2.08
CA LEU A 105 3.11 4.88 -1.64
C LEU A 105 3.65 6.31 -1.69
N LYS A 106 4.84 6.56 -1.13
CA LYS A 106 5.47 7.89 -1.17
C LYS A 106 5.68 8.41 -2.59
N ARG A 107 5.94 7.53 -3.55
CA ARG A 107 6.09 7.90 -4.96
C ARG A 107 4.74 8.23 -5.60
N ALA A 108 3.73 7.41 -5.37
CA ALA A 108 2.36 7.68 -5.80
C ALA A 108 1.82 9.01 -5.22
N LEU A 109 2.05 9.27 -3.94
CA LEU A 109 1.66 10.53 -3.28
C LEU A 109 2.36 11.78 -3.87
N LYS A 110 3.50 11.61 -4.55
CA LYS A 110 4.19 12.69 -5.28
C LYS A 110 3.66 12.88 -6.71
N GLY A 111 2.61 12.15 -7.09
CA GLY A 111 2.01 12.20 -8.42
C GLY A 111 2.66 11.26 -9.45
N GLU A 112 3.49 10.31 -9.01
CA GLU A 112 4.05 9.32 -9.93
C GLU A 112 3.00 8.29 -10.37
N THR A 113 2.86 8.09 -11.68
CA THR A 113 2.01 7.02 -12.22
C THR A 113 2.72 5.68 -12.11
N LEU A 114 2.20 4.80 -11.27
CA LEU A 114 2.71 3.45 -11.11
C LEU A 114 2.19 2.53 -12.22
N THR A 115 3.06 1.71 -12.80
CA THR A 115 2.69 0.77 -13.87
C THR A 115 3.26 -0.62 -13.59
N VAL A 116 2.49 -1.66 -13.91
CA VAL A 116 2.99 -3.04 -13.94
C VAL A 116 3.75 -3.25 -15.25
N PRO A 117 4.98 -3.79 -15.23
CA PRO A 117 5.73 -4.04 -16.45
C PRO A 117 5.03 -5.12 -17.29
N GLU A 118 4.93 -4.85 -18.60
CA GLU A 118 4.43 -5.82 -19.57
C GLU A 118 5.45 -6.94 -19.78
N ARG A 119 4.99 -8.16 -20.04
CA ARG A 119 5.86 -9.30 -20.26
C ARG A 119 6.66 -9.10 -21.55
N ALA A 120 7.97 -8.92 -21.43
CA ALA A 120 8.86 -9.00 -22.58
C ALA A 120 8.82 -10.43 -23.13
N GLN A 121 8.16 -10.64 -24.26
CA GLN A 121 8.22 -11.90 -24.98
C GLN A 121 9.65 -12.06 -25.50
N LEU A 122 10.32 -13.16 -25.12
CA LEU A 122 11.57 -13.54 -25.75
C LEU A 122 11.24 -13.92 -27.19
N THR A 123 11.48 -13.01 -28.15
CA THR A 123 11.47 -13.34 -29.57
C THR A 123 12.55 -14.38 -29.83
N ALA A 124 12.13 -15.54 -30.33
CA ALA A 124 12.99 -16.69 -30.65
C ALA A 124 13.93 -16.42 -31.83
#